data_AF-A0A151SWU3-F1
#
_entry.id   AF-A0A151SWU3-F1
#
_cell.length_a   1.000
_cell.length_b   1.000
_cell.length_c   1.000
_cell.angle_alpha   90.00
_cell.angle_beta   90.00
_cell.angle_gamma   90.00
#
_symmetry.space_group_name_H-M   'P 1'
#
loop_
_entity.id
_entity.type
_entity.pdbx_description
1 polymer ?
#
loop_
_entity_poly.entity_id
_entity_poly.type
_entity_poly.pdbx_seq_one_letter_code
_entity_poly.pdbx_strand_id
1 'polypeptide(L)'
;YVQDLYSILTPERLDGTNYTEWALNAENRIRGRKRWGCSNPISFGKYENCLVKSWLLDAMTKDVRSLFIRLPTAKKISDSIKETYSVSQDGSKAYQLYCEVISVKQNGGSIISYFAKLKKL
;
A
#
# COMPACT_ATOMS: atom_id res chain seq x y z
N TYR A 1 24.35 1.46 -16.00
CA TYR A 1 23.80 2.83 -16.18
C TYR A 1 22.28 2.89 -16.32
N VAL A 2 21.63 2.29 -17.34
CA VAL A 2 20.14 2.36 -17.45
C VAL A 2 19.43 1.43 -16.45
N GLN A 3 20.05 0.28 -16.11
CA GLN A 3 19.58 -0.65 -15.08
C GLN A 3 19.62 -0.07 -13.66
N ASP A 4 20.61 0.78 -13.36
CA ASP A 4 20.81 1.36 -12.03
C ASP A 4 19.80 2.48 -11.70
N LEU A 5 19.28 3.16 -12.73
CA LEU A 5 18.17 4.10 -12.58
C LEU A 5 16.84 3.38 -12.41
N TYR A 6 16.67 2.20 -13.04
CA TYR A 6 15.47 1.38 -12.85
C TYR A 6 15.38 0.87 -11.41
N SER A 7 16.49 0.42 -10.79
CA SER A 7 16.50 -0.07 -9.41
C SER A 7 16.29 1.02 -8.35
N ILE A 8 16.76 2.25 -8.59
CA ILE A 8 16.52 3.41 -7.70
C ILE A 8 15.07 3.91 -7.79
N LEU A 9 14.40 3.73 -8.94
CA LEU A 9 13.05 4.21 -9.19
C LEU A 9 11.97 3.13 -9.16
N THR A 10 12.30 1.84 -9.09
CA THR A 10 11.29 0.81 -8.86
C THR A 10 11.09 0.67 -7.35
N PRO A 11 9.93 1.09 -6.80
CA PRO A 11 9.56 0.63 -5.48
C PRO A 11 9.60 -0.89 -5.47
N GLU A 12 9.96 -1.47 -4.34
CA GLU A 12 9.94 -2.92 -4.15
C GLU A 12 8.61 -3.48 -4.69
N ARG A 13 8.68 -4.54 -5.51
CA ARG A 13 7.48 -5.10 -6.12
C ARG A 13 6.63 -5.77 -5.05
N LEU A 14 5.32 -5.75 -5.23
CA LEU A 14 4.42 -6.50 -4.36
C LEU A 14 4.74 -8.00 -4.49
N ASP A 15 5.18 -8.61 -3.39
CA ASP A 15 5.52 -10.03 -3.29
C ASP A 15 4.53 -10.82 -2.41
N GLY A 16 3.56 -10.11 -1.82
CA GLY A 16 2.53 -10.67 -0.95
C GLY A 16 2.84 -10.53 0.54
N THR A 17 4.04 -10.11 0.91
CA THR A 17 4.45 -9.87 2.31
C THR A 17 4.61 -8.38 2.63
N ASN A 18 4.91 -7.56 1.62
CA ASN A 18 5.26 -6.14 1.77
C ASN A 18 4.11 -5.15 1.45
N TYR A 19 2.84 -5.57 1.56
CA TYR A 19 1.69 -4.76 1.13
C TYR A 19 1.63 -3.36 1.74
N THR A 20 1.91 -3.20 3.03
CA THR A 20 1.81 -1.90 3.72
C THR A 20 2.76 -0.86 3.13
N GLU A 21 4.03 -1.24 2.93
CA GLU A 21 5.05 -0.36 2.34
C GLU A 21 4.79 -0.13 0.85
N TRP A 22 4.44 -1.20 0.13
CA TRP A 22 4.08 -1.12 -1.27
C TRP A 22 2.89 -0.18 -1.52
N ALA A 23 1.83 -0.27 -0.71
CA ALA A 23 0.62 0.54 -0.85
C ALA A 23 0.90 2.03 -0.60
N LEU A 24 1.72 2.36 0.40
CA LEU A 24 2.14 3.74 0.66
C LEU A 24 2.92 4.32 -0.52
N ASN A 25 3.86 3.56 -1.07
CA ASN A 25 4.66 3.94 -2.23
C ASN A 25 3.80 4.09 -3.50
N ALA A 26 2.85 3.18 -3.70
CA ALA A 26 1.88 3.21 -4.78
C ALA A 26 1.00 4.47 -4.71
N GLU A 27 0.48 4.80 -3.53
CA GLU A 27 -0.34 5.99 -3.30
C GLU A 27 0.45 7.28 -3.57
N ASN A 28 1.69 7.37 -3.07
CA ASN A 28 2.57 8.52 -3.31
C ASN A 28 2.83 8.75 -4.81
N ARG A 29 2.99 7.67 -5.60
CA ARG A 29 3.14 7.77 -7.06
C ARG A 29 1.87 8.20 -7.78
N ILE A 30 0.71 7.66 -7.38
CA ILE A 30 -0.57 8.05 -7.97
C ILE A 30 -0.88 9.52 -7.63
N ARG A 31 -0.64 9.95 -6.39
CA ARG A 31 -0.78 11.35 -5.96
C ARG A 31 0.22 12.28 -6.65
N GLY A 32 1.47 11.86 -6.82
CA GLY A 32 2.46 12.57 -7.62
C GLY A 32 2.02 12.72 -9.09
N ARG A 33 1.32 11.72 -9.64
CA ARG A 33 0.69 11.79 -10.96
C ARG A 33 -0.59 12.64 -11.01
N LYS A 34 -1.26 12.89 -9.88
CA LYS A 34 -2.44 13.77 -9.80
C LYS A 34 -2.12 15.24 -10.11
N ARG A 35 -0.86 15.65 -10.00
CA ARG A 35 -0.37 16.97 -10.47
C ARG A 35 -0.47 17.14 -12.00
N TRP A 36 -0.77 16.06 -12.73
CA TRP A 36 -1.04 16.04 -14.18
C TRP A 36 -2.53 16.07 -14.54
N GLY A 37 -3.43 16.42 -13.60
CA GLY A 37 -4.84 16.70 -13.91
C GLY A 37 -5.80 15.51 -13.90
N CYS A 38 -5.47 14.39 -13.24
CA CYS A 38 -6.41 13.28 -13.09
C CYS A 38 -7.39 13.54 -11.92
N SER A 39 -8.53 14.15 -12.23
CA SER A 39 -9.65 14.32 -11.31
C SER A 39 -10.48 13.03 -11.23
N ASN A 40 -10.58 12.48 -10.02
CA ASN A 40 -11.48 11.40 -9.57
C ASN A 40 -11.15 9.95 -10.01
N PRO A 41 -10.98 8.99 -9.07
CA PRO A 41 -10.77 7.58 -9.37
C PRO A 41 -11.99 6.83 -9.93
N ILE A 42 -13.13 7.53 -10.10
CA ILE A 42 -14.41 6.94 -10.55
C ILE A 42 -14.55 6.98 -12.08
N SER A 43 -13.81 7.84 -12.78
CA SER A 43 -13.84 7.91 -14.26
C SER A 43 -12.45 8.13 -14.86
N PHE A 44 -11.52 7.21 -14.58
CA PHE A 44 -10.39 7.08 -15.48
C PHE A 44 -10.92 6.85 -16.90
N GLY A 45 -10.53 7.70 -17.85
CA GLY A 45 -10.82 7.41 -19.26
C GLY A 45 -10.28 6.02 -19.63
N LYS A 46 -10.83 5.36 -20.66
CA LYS A 46 -10.38 4.01 -21.08
C LYS A 46 -8.85 3.91 -21.18
N TYR A 47 -8.21 4.98 -21.68
CA TYR A 47 -6.75 5.11 -21.78
C TYR A 47 -6.04 5.13 -20.42
N GLU A 48 -6.47 5.98 -19.49
CA GLU A 48 -5.86 6.08 -18.16
C GLU A 48 -6.05 4.79 -17.36
N ASN A 49 -7.21 4.12 -17.49
CA ASN A 49 -7.44 2.82 -16.85
C ASN A 49 -6.45 1.76 -17.35
N CYS A 50 -6.15 1.72 -18.65
CA CYS A 50 -5.15 0.80 -19.20
C CYS A 50 -3.74 1.11 -18.70
N LEU A 51 -3.37 2.40 -18.61
CA LEU A 51 -2.07 2.82 -18.09
C LEU A 51 -1.89 2.45 -16.62
N VAL A 52 -2.89 2.73 -15.78
CA VAL A 52 -2.85 2.39 -14.35
C VAL A 52 -2.84 0.87 -14.16
N LYS A 53 -3.61 0.12 -14.96
CA LYS A 53 -3.60 -1.35 -14.93
C LYS A 53 -2.22 -1.91 -15.30
N SER A 54 -1.61 -1.45 -16.39
CA SER A 54 -0.26 -1.90 -16.79
C SER A 54 0.75 -1.63 -15.67
N TRP A 55 0.73 -0.41 -15.13
CA TRP A 55 1.64 -0.02 -14.05
C TRP A 55 1.43 -0.87 -12.78
N LEU A 56 0.18 -1.14 -12.39
CA LEU A 56 -0.12 -2.00 -11.23
C LEU A 56 0.44 -3.41 -11.43
N LEU A 57 0.29 -4.00 -12.61
CA LEU A 57 0.81 -5.33 -12.93
C LEU A 57 2.35 -5.35 -12.96
N ASP A 58 2.98 -4.27 -13.42
CA ASP A 58 4.44 -4.11 -13.44
C ASP A 58 5.06 -3.88 -12.06
N ALA A 59 4.26 -3.35 -11.13
CA ALA A 59 4.61 -3.18 -9.73
C ALA A 59 4.48 -4.47 -8.89
N MET A 60 4.19 -5.62 -9.50
CA MET A 60 4.06 -6.93 -8.84
C MET A 60 5.14 -7.90 -9.28
N THR A 61 5.49 -8.84 -8.39
CA THR A 61 6.22 -10.06 -8.77
C THR A 61 5.38 -10.91 -9.73
N LYS A 62 6.02 -11.84 -10.45
CA LYS A 62 5.32 -12.68 -11.46
C LYS A 62 4.20 -13.50 -10.83
N ASP A 63 4.43 -14.05 -9.64
CA ASP A 63 3.48 -14.91 -8.95
C ASP A 63 2.25 -14.12 -8.50
N VAL A 64 2.46 -12.96 -7.86
CA VAL A 64 1.37 -12.05 -7.45
C VAL A 64 0.60 -11.52 -8.67
N ARG A 65 1.31 -11.12 -9.74
CA ARG A 65 0.70 -10.61 -10.97
C ARG A 65 -0.29 -11.62 -11.58
N SER A 66 0.04 -12.91 -11.53
CA SER A 66 -0.78 -13.98 -12.12
C SER A 66 -2.19 -14.03 -11.54
N LEU A 67 -2.35 -13.61 -10.27
CA LEU A 67 -3.64 -13.57 -9.57
C LEU A 67 -4.56 -12.47 -10.12
N PHE A 68 -4.01 -11.34 -10.57
CA PHE A 68 -4.79 -10.14 -10.90
C PHE A 68 -4.83 -9.81 -12.40
N ILE A 69 -3.98 -10.44 -13.24
CA ILE A 69 -3.84 -10.10 -14.67
C ILE A 69 -5.15 -10.18 -15.47
N ARG A 70 -6.06 -11.09 -15.07
CA ARG A 70 -7.36 -11.31 -15.72
C ARG A 70 -8.43 -10.28 -15.32
N LEU A 71 -8.17 -9.44 -14.32
CA LEU A 71 -9.15 -8.45 -13.88
C LEU A 71 -9.29 -7.31 -14.90
N PRO A 72 -10.52 -6.89 -15.25
CA PRO A 72 -10.74 -6.05 -16.43
C PRO A 72 -10.41 -4.56 -16.21
N THR A 73 -10.35 -4.08 -14.97
CA THR A 73 -10.12 -2.66 -14.66
C THR A 73 -9.05 -2.47 -13.60
N ALA A 74 -8.35 -1.34 -13.65
CA ALA A 74 -7.37 -0.95 -12.64
C ALA A 74 -8.00 -0.87 -11.24
N LYS A 75 -9.25 -0.40 -11.17
CA LYS A 75 -10.04 -0.38 -9.92
C LYS A 75 -10.20 -1.78 -9.33
N LYS A 76 -10.66 -2.76 -10.13
CA LYS A 76 -10.81 -4.14 -9.65
C LYS A 76 -9.49 -4.73 -9.18
N ILE A 77 -8.39 -4.46 -9.90
CA ILE A 77 -7.05 -4.88 -9.46
C ILE A 77 -6.70 -4.26 -8.10
N SER A 78 -6.83 -2.95 -7.96
CA SER A 78 -6.52 -2.24 -6.70
C SER A 78 -7.39 -2.74 -5.53
N ASP A 79 -8.68 -2.93 -5.75
CA ASP A 79 -9.62 -3.40 -4.72
C ASP A 79 -9.27 -4.84 -4.29
N SER A 80 -9.01 -5.74 -5.25
CA SER A 80 -8.64 -7.13 -4.95
C SER A 80 -7.27 -7.26 -4.28
N ILE A 81 -6.28 -6.45 -4.63
CA ILE A 81 -4.98 -6.41 -3.92
C ILE A 81 -5.20 -6.01 -2.46
N LYS A 82 -6.00 -4.97 -2.23
CA LYS A 82 -6.34 -4.51 -0.88
C LYS A 82 -7.06 -5.60 -0.11
N GLU A 83 -8.05 -6.26 -0.70
CA GLU A 83 -8.74 -7.38 -0.05
C GLU A 83 -7.79 -8.54 0.29
N THR A 84 -6.90 -8.90 -0.64
CA THR A 84 -6.02 -10.08 -0.51
C THR A 84 -4.88 -9.85 0.50
N TYR A 85 -4.28 -8.66 0.51
CA TYR A 85 -3.03 -8.41 1.23
C TYR A 85 -3.11 -7.31 2.27
N SER A 86 -4.22 -6.56 2.35
CA SER A 86 -4.36 -5.61 3.45
C SER A 86 -4.50 -6.36 4.76
N VAL A 87 -3.58 -6.05 5.66
CA VAL A 87 -3.60 -6.50 7.05
C VAL A 87 -4.88 -6.05 7.79
N SER A 88 -5.70 -5.16 7.20
CA SER A 88 -6.97 -4.69 7.75
C SER A 88 -8.11 -5.72 7.78
N GLN A 89 -7.90 -6.97 7.32
CA GLN A 89 -8.79 -8.10 7.64
C GLN A 89 -8.29 -8.99 8.80
N ASP A 90 -7.10 -8.73 9.36
CA ASP A 90 -6.68 -9.38 10.61
C ASP A 90 -7.32 -8.65 11.80
N GLY A 91 -8.60 -8.93 12.08
CA GLY A 91 -9.24 -8.50 13.33
C GLY A 91 -8.42 -8.87 14.57
N SER A 92 -7.60 -9.93 14.47
CA SER A 92 -6.59 -10.35 15.44
C SER A 92 -5.48 -9.32 15.66
N LYS A 93 -4.91 -8.71 14.62
CA LYS A 93 -3.86 -7.68 14.76
C LYS A 93 -4.42 -6.36 15.25
N ALA A 94 -5.61 -5.98 14.80
CA ALA A 94 -6.30 -4.82 15.34
C ALA A 94 -6.61 -4.99 16.83
N TYR A 95 -7.06 -6.18 17.23
CA TYR A 95 -7.27 -6.54 18.63
C TYR A 95 -5.96 -6.60 19.42
N GLN A 96 -4.88 -7.15 18.86
CA GLN A 96 -3.55 -7.16 19.49
C GLN A 96 -3.02 -5.75 19.72
N LEU A 97 -3.07 -4.87 18.72
CA LEU A 97 -2.71 -3.46 18.87
C LEU A 97 -3.60 -2.76 19.91
N TYR A 98 -4.91 -3.07 19.94
CA TYR A 98 -5.82 -2.55 20.95
C TYR A 98 -5.43 -3.01 22.37
N CYS A 99 -5.10 -4.29 22.54
CA CYS A 99 -4.58 -4.85 23.78
C CYS A 99 -3.23 -4.22 24.18
N GLU A 100 -2.32 -4.01 23.23
CA GLU A 100 -1.02 -3.39 23.46
C GLU A 100 -1.18 -1.94 23.91
N VAL A 101 -2.02 -1.14 23.24
CA VAL A 101 -2.35 0.24 23.62
C VAL A 101 -2.94 0.30 25.03
N ILE A 102 -3.85 -0.60 25.39
CA ILE A 102 -4.44 -0.67 26.74
C ILE A 102 -3.41 -1.13 27.79
N SER A 103 -2.45 -1.97 27.40
CA SER A 103 -1.40 -2.47 28.29
C SER A 103 -0.32 -1.42 28.59
N VAL A 104 -0.13 -0.43 27.70
CA VAL A 104 0.82 0.67 27.90
C VAL A 104 0.29 1.58 29.00
N LYS A 105 0.93 1.52 30.18
CA LYS A 105 0.66 2.39 31.32
C LYS A 105 1.82 3.34 31.53
N GLN A 106 1.50 4.56 32.00
CA GLN A 106 2.51 5.56 32.32
C GLN A 106 3.42 5.14 33.49
N ASN A 107 2.90 4.36 34.46
CA ASN A 107 3.63 3.76 35.59
C ASN A 107 4.64 4.70 36.26
N GLY A 108 4.26 5.95 36.51
CA GLY A 108 5.13 6.95 37.17
C GLY A 108 6.25 7.54 36.31
N GLY A 109 6.36 7.14 35.03
CA GLY A 109 7.30 7.71 34.07
C GLY A 109 6.86 9.06 33.48
N SER A 110 7.79 9.75 32.82
CA SER A 110 7.52 11.02 32.13
C SER A 110 6.47 10.84 31.02
N ILE A 111 5.55 11.80 30.90
CA ILE A 111 4.52 11.87 29.84
C ILE A 111 5.15 11.74 28.45
N ILE A 112 6.34 12.32 28.24
CA ILE A 112 7.06 12.27 26.97
C ILE A 112 7.46 10.83 26.62
N SER A 113 7.95 10.07 27.61
CA SER A 113 8.34 8.68 27.42
C SER A 113 7.14 7.75 27.17
N TYR A 114 6.01 8.04 27.80
CA TYR A 114 4.76 7.34 27.58
C TYR A 114 4.21 7.60 26.17
N PHE A 115 4.18 8.87 25.74
CA PHE A 115 3.73 9.25 24.40
C PHE A 115 4.63 8.69 23.30
N ALA A 116 5.96 8.66 23.52
CA ALA A 116 6.91 8.05 22.59
C ALA A 116 6.67 6.53 22.44
N LYS A 117 6.31 5.82 23.53
CA LYS A 117 5.94 4.40 23.47
C LYS A 117 4.66 4.19 22.68
N LEU A 118 3.64 5.02 22.90
CA LEU A 118 2.38 4.95 22.14
C LEU A 118 2.57 5.26 20.65
N LYS A 119 3.47 6.19 20.29
CA LYS A 119 3.77 6.53 18.90
C LYS A 119 4.57 5.46 18.15
N LYS A 120 5.15 4.49 18.86
CA LYS A 120 5.96 3.41 18.28
C LYS A 120 5.13 2.15 17.99
N LEU A 121 3.94 2.05 18.57
CA LEU A 121 2.89 1.08 18.23
C LEU A 121 2.21 1.50 16.93
#